data_AF-A0A1I0NRR8-F1
#
_entry.id   AF-A0A1I0NRR8-F1
#
_cell.length_a   1.000
_cell.length_b   1.000
_cell.length_c   1.000
_cell.angle_alpha   90.00
_cell.angle_beta   90.00
_cell.angle_gamma   90.00
#
_symmetry.space_group_name_H-M   'P 1'
#
loop_
_entity.id
_entity.type
_entity.pdbx_description
1 polymer ?
#
loop_
_entity_poly.entity_id
_entity_poly.type
_entity_poly.pdbx_seq_one_letter_code
_entity_poly.pdbx_strand_id
1 'polypeptide(L)'
;MSYAGRMVFRMYLPGVLVLAAGGVAAAGLKAAQQLPGDLGTLSLYSNLPAWTFGVALVVALTIGAVQTLRLRLWDRGAIAGCYVCGCLLGSPRAARRGLGLIRHCLGCGKVHGVNHHRLSPHVVPLAVAVKDTAAAPVRSVRSLP
;
A
#
# COMPACT_ATOMS: atom_id res chain seq x y z
N MET A 1 2.36 -18.94 7.61
CA MET A 1 2.67 -17.54 7.20
C MET A 1 2.61 -16.62 8.42
N SER A 2 3.67 -15.83 8.65
CA SER A 2 3.69 -14.80 9.69
C SER A 2 2.68 -13.68 9.39
N TYR A 3 2.32 -12.89 10.41
CA TYR A 3 1.46 -11.71 10.22
C TYR A 3 2.09 -10.69 9.25
N ALA A 4 3.41 -10.50 9.32
CA ALA A 4 4.16 -9.65 8.41
C ALA A 4 4.10 -10.17 6.96
N GLY A 5 4.22 -11.49 6.75
CA GLY A 5 4.08 -12.09 5.43
C GLY A 5 2.70 -11.87 4.82
N ARG A 6 1.62 -12.01 5.62
CA ARG A 6 0.25 -11.71 5.17
C ARG A 6 0.05 -10.24 4.83
N MET A 7 0.66 -9.34 5.62
CA MET A 7 0.63 -7.90 5.36
C MET A 7 1.27 -7.56 4.03
N VAL A 8 2.52 -7.98 3.81
CA VAL A 8 3.27 -7.73 2.57
C VAL A 8 2.53 -8.31 1.37
N PHE A 9 2.06 -9.57 1.48
CA PHE A 9 1.29 -10.19 0.41
C PHE A 9 0.06 -9.36 0.02
N ARG A 10 -0.78 -8.95 0.99
CA ARG A 10 -1.98 -8.14 0.73
C ARG A 10 -1.67 -6.75 0.19
N MET A 11 -0.50 -6.18 0.51
CA MET A 11 -0.08 -4.88 -0.01
C MET A 11 0.27 -4.94 -1.49
N TYR A 12 1.03 -5.96 -1.93
CA TYR A 12 1.50 -6.06 -3.31
C TYR A 12 0.55 -6.83 -4.25
N LEU A 13 -0.35 -7.64 -3.70
CA LEU A 13 -1.37 -8.38 -4.45
C LEU A 13 -2.09 -7.53 -5.53
N PRO A 14 -2.62 -6.33 -5.26
CA PRO A 14 -3.29 -5.54 -6.29
C PRO A 14 -2.36 -5.18 -7.47
N GLY A 15 -1.09 -4.86 -7.21
CA GLY A 15 -0.13 -4.56 -8.27
C GLY A 15 0.18 -5.78 -9.14
N VAL A 16 0.32 -6.96 -8.51
CA VAL A 16 0.53 -8.23 -9.22
C VAL A 16 -0.69 -8.59 -10.08
N LEU A 17 -1.91 -8.40 -9.56
CA LEU A 17 -3.15 -8.66 -10.30
C LEU A 17 -3.29 -7.74 -11.51
N VAL A 18 -2.96 -6.46 -11.38
CA VAL A 18 -2.98 -5.51 -12.51
C VAL A 18 -1.97 -5.93 -13.59
N LEU A 19 -0.75 -6.28 -13.18
CA LEU A 19 0.28 -6.72 -14.13
C LEU A 19 -0.13 -8.00 -14.86
N ALA A 20 -0.67 -8.99 -14.12
CA ALA A 20 -1.15 -10.25 -14.68
C ALA A 20 -2.30 -10.01 -15.67
N ALA A 21 -3.30 -9.19 -15.29
CA ALA A 21 -4.42 -8.85 -16.16
C ALA A 21 -3.96 -8.15 -17.45
N GLY A 22 -3.02 -7.20 -17.34
CA GLY A 22 -2.42 -6.53 -18.50
C GLY A 22 -1.65 -7.48 -19.41
N GLY A 23 -0.90 -8.43 -18.84
CA GLY A 23 -0.19 -9.46 -19.59
C GLY A 23 -1.14 -10.36 -20.38
N VAL A 24 -2.23 -10.83 -19.74
CA VAL A 24 -3.25 -11.65 -20.40
C VAL A 24 -3.95 -10.86 -21.52
N ALA A 25 -4.29 -9.59 -21.27
CA ALA A 25 -4.91 -8.73 -22.28
C ALA A 25 -3.99 -8.49 -23.48
N ALA A 26 -2.71 -8.20 -23.25
CA ALA A 26 -1.71 -8.01 -24.30
C ALA A 26 -1.50 -9.29 -25.13
N ALA A 27 -1.45 -10.45 -24.46
CA ALA A 27 -1.37 -11.74 -25.14
C ALA A 27 -2.61 -12.02 -26.00
N GLY A 28 -3.80 -11.72 -25.50
CA GLY A 28 -5.05 -11.83 -26.26
C GLY A 28 -5.06 -10.92 -27.50
N LEU A 29 -4.63 -9.67 -27.37
CA LEU A 29 -4.51 -8.74 -28.49
C LEU A 29 -3.48 -9.20 -29.52
N LYS A 30 -2.36 -9.78 -29.08
CA LYS A 30 -1.35 -10.36 -29.97
C LYS A 30 -1.90 -11.56 -30.73
N ALA A 31 -2.64 -12.46 -30.07
CA ALA A 31 -3.30 -13.58 -30.73
C ALA A 31 -4.34 -13.11 -31.76
N ALA A 32 -5.08 -12.04 -31.44
CA ALA A 32 -6.07 -11.45 -32.34
C ALA A 32 -5.46 -10.84 -33.63
N GLN A 33 -4.15 -10.59 -33.69
CA GLN A 33 -3.49 -10.10 -34.92
C GLN A 33 -3.61 -11.10 -36.08
N GLN A 34 -3.83 -12.39 -35.80
CA GLN A 34 -4.01 -13.41 -36.84
C GLN A 34 -5.46 -13.55 -37.33
N LEU A 35 -6.41 -12.84 -36.70
CA LEU A 35 -7.80 -12.89 -37.07
C LEU A 35 -8.15 -11.76 -38.04
N PRO A 36 -8.93 -12.03 -39.10
CA PRO A 36 -9.47 -10.98 -39.95
C PRO A 36 -10.48 -10.12 -39.18
N GLY A 37 -10.41 -8.80 -39.32
CA GLY A 37 -11.35 -7.84 -38.73
C GLY A 37 -10.67 -6.59 -38.17
N ASP A 38 -11.48 -5.61 -37.76
CA ASP A 38 -11.02 -4.29 -37.28
C ASP A 38 -10.08 -4.41 -36.07
N LEU A 39 -10.35 -5.36 -35.16
CA LEU A 39 -9.50 -5.59 -33.98
C LEU A 39 -8.11 -6.15 -34.36
N GLY A 40 -8.03 -7.02 -35.35
CA GLY A 40 -6.76 -7.57 -35.83
C GLY A 40 -5.91 -6.50 -36.52
N THR A 41 -6.53 -5.69 -37.37
CA THR A 41 -5.85 -4.57 -38.06
C THR A 41 -5.41 -3.48 -37.08
N LEU A 42 -6.27 -3.07 -36.15
CA LEU A 42 -5.90 -2.15 -35.05
C LEU A 42 -4.71 -2.71 -34.27
N SER A 43 -4.77 -3.97 -33.84
CA SER A 43 -3.70 -4.61 -33.07
C SER A 43 -2.36 -4.63 -33.81
N LEU A 44 -2.40 -4.81 -35.13
CA LEU A 44 -1.21 -4.87 -35.97
C LEU A 44 -0.58 -3.50 -36.23
N TYR A 45 -1.39 -2.48 -36.55
CA TYR A 45 -0.88 -1.17 -36.99
C TYR A 45 -0.63 -0.17 -35.86
N SER A 46 -1.28 -0.32 -34.71
CA SER A 46 -1.16 0.65 -33.59
C SER A 46 -0.28 0.19 -32.43
N ASN A 47 0.35 -0.99 -32.54
CA ASN A 47 1.15 -1.59 -31.47
C ASN A 47 0.39 -1.73 -30.13
N LEU A 48 -0.93 -1.93 -30.20
CA LEU A 48 -1.85 -2.10 -29.07
C LEU A 48 -1.39 -3.15 -28.03
N PRO A 49 -0.86 -4.33 -28.42
CA PRO A 49 -0.34 -5.29 -27.44
C PRO A 49 0.79 -4.71 -26.57
N ALA A 50 1.69 -3.92 -27.15
CA ALA A 50 2.79 -3.30 -26.39
C ALA A 50 2.27 -2.18 -25.47
N TRP A 51 1.36 -1.33 -25.96
CA TRP A 51 0.77 -0.26 -25.17
C TRP A 51 -0.05 -0.78 -23.99
N THR A 52 -0.88 -1.80 -24.21
CA THR A 52 -1.68 -2.41 -23.13
C THR A 52 -0.81 -3.00 -22.04
N PHE A 53 0.25 -3.73 -22.40
CA PHE A 53 1.23 -4.21 -21.43
C PHE A 53 1.97 -3.07 -20.72
N GLY A 54 2.43 -2.07 -21.49
CA GLY A 54 3.16 -0.92 -20.95
C GLY A 54 2.36 -0.12 -19.92
N VAL A 55 1.08 0.15 -20.20
CA VAL A 55 0.18 0.82 -19.26
C VAL A 55 0.00 -0.01 -17.99
N ALA A 56 -0.27 -1.31 -18.13
CA ALA A 56 -0.42 -2.19 -16.97
C ALA A 56 0.86 -2.27 -16.11
N LEU A 57 2.03 -2.29 -16.75
CA LEU A 57 3.32 -2.26 -16.07
C LEU A 57 3.51 -0.97 -15.27
N VAL A 58 3.24 0.19 -15.88
CA VAL A 58 3.34 1.49 -15.19
C VAL A 58 2.37 1.55 -14.00
N VAL A 59 1.13 1.10 -14.17
CA VAL A 59 0.16 1.05 -13.07
C VAL A 59 0.60 0.08 -11.96
N ALA A 60 1.13 -1.09 -12.31
CA ALA A 60 1.64 -2.04 -11.31
C ALA A 60 2.83 -1.48 -10.54
N LEU A 61 3.77 -0.81 -11.21
CA LEU A 61 4.93 -0.16 -10.59
C LEU A 61 4.53 1.00 -9.68
N THR A 62 3.59 1.83 -10.10
CA THR A 62 3.07 2.93 -9.26
C THR A 62 2.36 2.40 -8.01
N ILE A 63 1.55 1.35 -8.14
CA ILE A 63 0.98 0.66 -6.97
C ILE A 63 2.10 0.16 -6.06
N GLY A 64 3.10 -0.53 -6.62
CA GLY A 64 4.26 -1.03 -5.87
C GLY A 64 4.99 0.09 -5.11
N ALA A 65 5.27 1.21 -5.76
CA ALA A 65 5.94 2.38 -5.18
C ALA A 65 5.14 3.02 -4.04
N VAL A 66 3.82 3.13 -4.18
CA VAL A 66 2.96 3.64 -3.12
C VAL A 66 2.97 2.69 -1.91
N GLN A 67 2.94 1.38 -2.14
CA GLN A 67 2.94 0.40 -1.06
C GLN A 67 4.31 0.29 -0.38
N THR A 68 5.42 0.38 -1.11
CA THR A 68 6.76 0.45 -0.51
C THR A 68 6.90 1.70 0.36
N LEU A 69 6.42 2.86 -0.09
CA LEU A 69 6.43 4.09 0.70
C LEU A 69 5.63 3.91 1.99
N ARG A 70 4.43 3.33 1.92
CA ARG A 70 3.61 3.05 3.11
C ARG A 70 4.29 2.10 4.08
N LEU A 71 4.98 1.08 3.57
CA LEU A 71 5.75 0.15 4.39
C LEU A 71 6.90 0.87 5.11
N ARG A 72 7.65 1.72 4.40
CA ARG A 72 8.73 2.52 4.99
C ARG A 72 8.24 3.50 6.06
N LEU A 73 7.09 4.13 5.83
CA LEU A 73 6.48 5.02 6.81
C LEU A 73 5.99 4.26 8.05
N TRP A 74 5.50 3.03 7.88
CA TRP A 74 5.14 2.15 8.99
C TRP A 74 6.37 1.68 9.78
N ASP A 75 7.44 1.26 9.10
CA ASP A 75 8.70 0.87 9.75
C ASP A 75 9.29 1.99 10.61
N ARG A 76 9.12 3.25 10.17
CA ARG A 76 9.53 4.46 10.90
C ARG A 76 8.57 4.87 12.02
N GLY A 77 7.46 4.16 12.21
CA GLY A 77 6.43 4.51 13.19
C GLY A 77 5.61 5.76 12.83
N ALA A 78 5.71 6.26 11.59
CA ALA A 78 4.97 7.46 11.16
C ALA A 78 3.49 7.17 10.87
N ILE A 79 3.10 5.89 10.73
CA ILE A 79 1.72 5.46 10.49
C ILE A 79 1.31 4.45 11.56
N ALA A 80 0.06 4.57 12.01
CA ALA A 80 -0.53 3.68 13.01
C ALA A 80 -0.48 2.20 12.61
N GLY A 81 0.00 1.37 13.54
CA GLY A 81 -0.06 -0.09 13.47
C GLY A 81 -1.24 -0.66 14.27
N CYS A 82 -1.54 -1.92 14.06
CA CYS A 82 -2.49 -2.67 14.87
C CYS A 82 -1.93 -2.90 16.28
N TYR A 83 -2.68 -2.57 17.33
CA TYR A 83 -2.24 -2.80 18.73
C TYR A 83 -2.07 -4.27 19.09
N VAL A 84 -2.65 -5.21 18.32
CA VAL A 84 -2.57 -6.66 18.60
C VAL A 84 -1.35 -7.28 17.93
N CYS A 85 -1.09 -6.96 16.67
CA CYS A 85 -0.07 -7.65 15.86
C CYS A 85 1.00 -6.73 15.28
N GLY A 86 0.99 -5.44 15.63
CA GLY A 86 1.94 -4.42 15.15
C GLY A 86 1.78 -4.02 13.68
N CYS A 87 1.14 -4.86 12.85
CA CYS A 87 1.09 -4.70 11.40
C CYS A 87 0.32 -3.45 10.94
N LEU A 88 0.67 -2.96 9.76
CA LEU A 88 0.09 -1.79 9.12
C LEU A 88 -1.44 -1.86 9.00
N LEU A 89 -2.10 -0.76 9.35
CA LEU A 89 -3.51 -0.54 9.10
C LEU A 89 -3.75 -0.08 7.65
N GLY A 90 -4.83 -0.58 7.07
CA GLY A 90 -5.33 -0.20 5.75
C GLY A 90 -5.82 1.24 5.69
N SER A 91 -6.30 1.65 4.52
CA SER A 91 -6.92 2.96 4.33
C SER A 91 -8.16 3.11 5.22
N PRO A 92 -8.44 4.34 5.70
CA PRO A 92 -9.67 4.62 6.40
C PRO A 92 -10.86 4.40 5.46
N ARG A 93 -11.87 3.69 5.95
CA ARG A 93 -13.13 3.42 5.26
C ARG A 93 -14.27 3.85 6.18
N ALA A 94 -15.32 4.44 5.63
CA ALA A 94 -16.51 4.75 6.40
C ALA A 94 -17.16 3.46 6.92
N ALA A 95 -17.45 3.41 8.22
CA ALA A 95 -18.27 2.35 8.79
C ALA A 95 -19.73 2.59 8.44
N ARG A 96 -20.48 1.51 8.23
CA ARG A 96 -21.96 1.60 8.15
C ARG A 96 -22.52 1.93 9.54
N ARG A 97 -23.67 2.60 9.58
CA ARG A 97 -24.45 2.91 10.81
C ARG A 97 -23.84 3.96 11.76
N GLY A 98 -23.16 4.99 11.24
CA GLY A 98 -22.75 6.14 12.07
C GLY A 98 -21.56 5.88 13.02
N LEU A 99 -20.88 4.74 12.89
CA LEU A 99 -19.76 4.32 13.75
C LEU A 99 -18.40 4.99 13.41
N GLY A 100 -18.40 6.06 12.62
CA GLY A 100 -17.20 6.79 12.21
C GLY A 100 -16.35 6.06 11.16
N LEU A 101 -15.05 6.36 11.14
CA LEU A 101 -14.09 5.73 10.23
C LEU A 101 -13.50 4.45 10.85
N ILE A 102 -13.33 3.41 10.04
CA ILE A 102 -12.70 2.13 10.40
C ILE A 102 -11.49 1.85 9.49
N ARG A 103 -10.54 1.07 9.99
CA ARG A 103 -9.37 0.57 9.25
C ARG A 103 -9.23 -0.93 9.44
N HIS A 104 -8.93 -1.67 8.37
CA HIS A 104 -8.61 -3.09 8.46
C HIS A 104 -7.11 -3.29 8.72
N CYS A 105 -6.73 -4.19 9.62
CA CYS A 105 -5.33 -4.58 9.76
C CYS A 105 -4.92 -5.51 8.61
N LEU A 106 -3.82 -5.18 7.92
CA LEU A 106 -3.33 -5.97 6.79
C LEU A 106 -2.72 -7.31 7.25
N GLY A 107 -2.19 -7.39 8.47
CA GLY A 107 -1.62 -8.63 9.03
C GLY A 107 -2.66 -9.62 9.54
N CYS A 108 -3.50 -9.21 10.51
CA CYS A 108 -4.48 -10.09 11.17
C CYS A 108 -5.88 -10.08 10.51
N GLY A 109 -6.18 -9.09 9.65
CA GLY A 109 -7.48 -8.97 8.97
C GLY A 109 -8.62 -8.37 9.80
N LYS A 110 -8.41 -8.10 11.10
CA LYS A 110 -9.44 -7.53 11.98
C LYS A 110 -9.68 -6.03 11.68
N VAL A 111 -10.85 -5.54 12.09
CA VAL A 111 -11.27 -4.14 11.92
C VAL A 111 -10.97 -3.35 13.19
N HIS A 112 -10.43 -2.15 13.02
CA HIS A 112 -10.11 -1.23 14.12
C HIS A 112 -10.76 0.14 13.86
N GLY A 113 -11.40 0.70 14.88
CA GLY A 113 -11.95 2.06 14.81
C GLY A 113 -10.84 3.11 14.78
N VAL A 114 -11.05 4.19 14.02
CA VAL A 114 -10.11 5.31 13.92
C VAL A 114 -10.14 6.19 15.17
N ASN A 115 -11.19 6.10 16.00
CA ASN A 115 -11.39 6.92 17.20
C ASN A 115 -10.57 6.51 18.43
N HIS A 116 -9.69 5.51 18.35
CA HIS A 116 -8.75 5.25 19.43
C HIS A 116 -7.59 6.24 19.33
N HIS A 117 -7.74 7.40 19.95
CA HIS A 117 -6.73 8.46 20.10
C HIS A 117 -5.39 7.99 20.72
N ARG A 118 -5.30 6.74 21.19
CA ARG A 118 -4.08 6.03 21.61
C ARG A 118 -3.31 5.34 20.47
N LEU A 119 -3.83 5.39 19.23
CA LEU A 119 -3.20 4.84 18.02
C LEU A 119 -2.60 5.93 17.12
N SER A 120 -2.74 7.21 17.47
CA SER A 120 -1.94 8.25 16.82
C SER A 120 -0.47 8.00 17.21
N PRO A 121 0.46 7.83 16.26
CA PRO A 121 1.87 7.87 16.63
C PRO A 121 2.08 9.19 17.37
N HIS A 122 2.67 9.13 18.57
CA HIS A 122 3.39 10.29 19.07
C HIS A 122 4.35 10.62 17.93
N VAL A 123 4.09 11.71 17.22
CA VAL A 123 4.90 12.18 16.12
C VAL A 123 6.28 12.41 16.72
N VAL A 124 7.18 11.42 16.61
CA VAL A 124 8.59 11.66 16.83
C VAL A 124 8.97 12.51 15.63
N PRO A 125 9.25 13.82 15.82
CA PRO A 125 9.62 14.65 14.70
C PRO A 125 10.81 13.96 14.02
N LEU A 126 10.72 13.76 12.71
CA LEU A 126 11.83 13.34 11.88
C LEU A 126 13.00 14.25 12.28
N ALA A 127 14.01 13.68 12.94
CA ALA A 127 15.21 14.41 13.29
C ALA A 127 15.86 14.84 11.98
N VAL A 128 15.52 16.05 11.53
CA VAL A 128 16.31 16.79 10.58
C VAL A 128 17.68 16.85 11.22
N ALA A 129 18.67 16.29 10.54
CA ALA A 129 20.06 16.39 10.92
C ALA A 129 20.48 17.86 10.83
N VAL A 130 20.11 18.66 11.82
CA VAL A 130 20.75 19.93 12.12
C VAL A 130 21.87 19.59 13.05
N LYS A 131 23.05 19.55 12.46
CA LYS A 131 24.34 19.54 13.13
C LYS A 131 24.36 20.69 14.13
N ASP A 132 24.79 20.39 15.35
CA ASP A 132 25.22 21.33 16.39
C ASP A 132 24.13 22.20 17.06
N THR A 133 23.72 21.83 18.28
CA THR A 133 23.95 22.64 19.51
C THR A 133 23.23 22.06 20.75
N ALA A 134 24.06 21.76 21.74
CA ALA A 134 23.89 21.65 23.19
C ALA A 134 22.50 21.78 23.88
N ALA A 135 22.34 20.88 24.87
CA ALA A 135 21.73 21.09 26.20
C ALA A 135 20.20 21.09 26.37
N ALA A 136 19.64 19.92 26.72
CA ALA A 136 18.57 19.81 27.72
C ALA A 136 18.49 18.37 28.30
N PRO A 137 18.47 18.19 29.64
CA PRO A 137 18.38 16.87 30.25
C PRO A 137 16.97 16.29 30.14
N VAL A 138 16.86 15.06 29.64
CA VAL A 138 15.60 14.30 29.56
C VAL A 138 15.13 13.98 30.99
N ARG A 139 14.05 14.64 31.41
CA ARG A 139 13.39 14.44 32.72
C ARG A 139 12.67 13.09 32.71
N SER A 140 13.16 12.14 33.49
CA SER A 140 12.51 10.84 33.72
C SER A 140 11.20 11.03 34.48
N VAL A 141 10.08 10.56 33.92
CA VAL A 141 8.80 10.50 34.63
C VAL A 141 8.58 9.09 35.13
N ARG A 142 8.76 8.96 36.45
CA ARG A 142 8.39 7.82 37.29
C ARG A 142 6.86 7.83 37.44
N SER A 143 6.21 6.68 37.28
CA SER A 143 4.87 6.47 37.82
C SER A 143 4.70 5.03 38.29
N LEU A 144 4.90 4.85 39.60
CA LEU A 144 4.25 3.86 40.48
C LEU A 144 3.18 4.66 41.26
N PRO A 145 2.13 4.07 41.83
CA PRO A 145 2.11 2.78 42.53
C PRO A 145 1.41 1.62 41.82
#